data_AF-A0A7M7J675-F1
#
_entry.id   AF-A0A7M7J675-F1
#
_cell.length_a   1.000
_cell.length_b   1.000
_cell.length_c   1.000
_cell.angle_alpha   90.00
_cell.angle_beta   90.00
_cell.angle_gamma   90.00
#
_symmetry.space_group_name_H-M   'P 1'
#
loop_
_entity.id
_entity.type
_entity.pdbx_description
1 polymer ?
#
loop_
_entity_poly.entity_id
_entity_poly.type
_entity_poly.pdbx_seq_one_letter_code
_entity_poly.pdbx_strand_id
1 'polypeptide(L)'
;MVNLIYSDLKESHISFADILRHSICANEVQLNTYCESCQRFSTAVESRRMLALPDILVINCGLESNAALDIWLRKGGGIRSDGQGLSATASARAGQGDNPNIQFINKRCRFGDKCNRRSCRFLHSDTSDPYTAARGEREGIGSGQSWLPFTLNIIVRGDGTSPTVRETEINNGDGINYELAAIVCVIHHDSRENIVSLINVGAGYHERHHSSGMSHWYVFNDFTVHSIKESEVGHLPVDWKQPCMLYYIRKDIAHKYKDLKVISPLTEDLIRKDTSIPRNASARLKTFTPLLDSEQFSAGDIVAMDAEFVTLNQEEAEIRSDGTRATIRPSQRSVARISCLRGQGQMEGVAFIDDYIATQEQVVDYLTQFSGIQPGDLDVTVSSKHLSTLKATYQKLRLLVDKGVIFVGHGLKNDFRVINLVVPQEQVRDTVLLFQLRNKRMLSLRFLAWHFFGETIQSETHDSIEDAKTALRLYRKYLELEQRDEINAALTELYEVGKKYNWKVPKDGAGGGYSNAGTPAAPLE
;
A
#
# COMPACT_ATOMS: atom_id res chain seq x y z
N MET A 1 -3.45 -21.84 -11.47
CA MET A 1 -4.19 -21.80 -10.19
C MET A 1 -5.01 -23.06 -10.10
N VAL A 2 -5.03 -23.73 -8.93
CA VAL A 2 -5.83 -24.92 -8.65
C VAL A 2 -6.94 -24.52 -7.69
N ASN A 3 -8.18 -24.89 -7.97
CA ASN A 3 -9.30 -24.70 -7.03
C ASN A 3 -9.49 -26.01 -6.26
N LEU A 4 -9.49 -25.96 -4.92
CA LEU A 4 -9.75 -27.15 -4.13
C LEU A 4 -11.21 -27.61 -4.29
N ILE A 5 -11.37 -28.90 -4.53
CA ILE A 5 -12.65 -29.58 -4.71
C ILE A 5 -12.79 -30.60 -3.58
N TYR A 6 -13.93 -30.57 -2.89
CA TYR A 6 -14.20 -31.35 -1.69
C TYR A 6 -15.25 -32.47 -1.90
N SER A 7 -15.80 -32.61 -3.11
CA SER A 7 -16.82 -33.61 -3.44
C SER A 7 -16.27 -35.04 -3.31
N ASP A 8 -17.13 -35.99 -2.95
CA ASP A 8 -16.86 -37.45 -2.91
C ASP A 8 -15.83 -37.95 -1.89
N LEU A 9 -15.34 -37.10 -0.99
CA LEU A 9 -14.42 -37.50 0.07
C LEU A 9 -15.21 -37.99 1.30
N LYS A 10 -15.47 -39.31 1.36
CA LYS A 10 -16.30 -39.96 2.41
C LYS A 10 -15.52 -40.47 3.63
N GLU A 11 -14.21 -40.21 3.71
CA GLU A 11 -13.33 -40.85 4.70
C GLU A 11 -13.07 -39.99 5.95
N SER A 12 -12.92 -40.65 7.11
CA SER A 12 -12.60 -40.02 8.40
C SER A 12 -11.18 -39.40 8.47
N HIS A 13 -10.28 -39.82 7.58
CA HIS A 13 -8.86 -39.43 7.52
C HIS A 13 -8.46 -38.88 6.14
N ILE A 14 -9.05 -37.77 5.74
CA ILE A 14 -8.63 -37.04 4.53
C ILE A 14 -7.46 -36.09 4.87
N SER A 15 -6.33 -36.24 4.19
CA SER A 15 -5.20 -35.31 4.27
C SER A 15 -5.37 -34.12 3.31
N PHE A 16 -4.60 -33.05 3.49
CA PHE A 16 -4.60 -31.94 2.53
C PHE A 16 -4.07 -32.41 1.17
N ALA A 17 -3.07 -33.29 1.16
CA ALA A 17 -2.55 -33.90 -0.06
C ALA A 17 -3.61 -34.68 -0.84
N ASP A 18 -4.55 -35.37 -0.16
CA ASP A 18 -5.64 -36.09 -0.83
C ASP A 18 -6.58 -35.14 -1.56
N ILE A 19 -6.97 -34.03 -0.88
CA ILE A 19 -7.84 -32.99 -1.47
C ILE A 19 -7.12 -32.36 -2.66
N LEU A 20 -5.86 -31.98 -2.50
CA LEU A 20 -5.09 -31.36 -3.57
C LEU A 20 -4.89 -32.31 -4.75
N ARG A 21 -4.57 -33.58 -4.50
CA ARG A 21 -4.45 -34.62 -5.54
C ARG A 21 -5.75 -34.77 -6.29
N HIS A 22 -6.88 -34.88 -5.59
CA HIS A 22 -8.21 -34.96 -6.20
C HIS A 22 -8.51 -33.72 -7.05
N SER A 23 -8.15 -32.53 -6.57
CA SER A 23 -8.39 -31.25 -7.23
C SER A 23 -7.52 -31.00 -8.47
N ILE A 24 -6.32 -31.59 -8.52
CA ILE A 24 -5.41 -31.54 -9.68
C ILE A 24 -5.80 -32.59 -10.73
N CYS A 25 -6.43 -33.69 -10.30
CA CYS A 25 -6.93 -34.74 -11.16
C CYS A 25 -8.30 -34.38 -11.76
N ALA A 26 -8.58 -34.94 -12.94
CA ALA A 26 -9.88 -34.80 -13.58
C ALA A 26 -10.96 -35.44 -12.70
N ASN A 27 -11.91 -34.63 -12.23
CA ASN A 27 -13.28 -35.09 -12.14
C ASN A 27 -13.84 -35.00 -13.56
N GLU A 28 -14.33 -36.13 -14.09
CA GLU A 28 -15.13 -36.15 -15.30
C GLU A 28 -16.41 -35.37 -15.02
N VAL A 29 -16.47 -34.11 -15.48
CA VAL A 29 -17.67 -33.31 -15.32
C VAL A 29 -18.56 -33.57 -16.52
N GLN A 30 -19.75 -34.11 -16.25
CA GLN A 30 -20.81 -34.20 -17.27
C GLN A 30 -21.43 -32.82 -17.45
N LEU A 31 -21.30 -32.27 -18.64
CA LEU A 31 -21.76 -30.93 -18.99
C LEU A 31 -22.69 -31.04 -20.19
N ASN A 32 -23.85 -30.40 -20.12
CA ASN A 32 -24.70 -30.23 -21.29
C ASN A 32 -24.15 -29.08 -22.14
N THR A 33 -23.54 -29.42 -23.27
CA THR A 33 -22.94 -28.45 -24.19
C THR A 33 -23.61 -28.52 -25.56
N TYR A 34 -23.61 -27.39 -26.26
CA TYR A 34 -24.08 -27.34 -27.64
C TYR A 34 -22.95 -27.79 -28.58
N CYS A 35 -23.17 -28.89 -29.31
CA CYS A 35 -22.21 -29.36 -30.29
C CYS A 35 -22.47 -28.68 -31.64
N GLU A 36 -21.57 -27.80 -32.08
CA GLU A 36 -21.70 -27.09 -33.36
C GLU A 36 -21.76 -28.03 -34.57
N SER A 37 -21.05 -29.16 -34.53
CA SER A 37 -21.08 -30.15 -35.62
C SER A 37 -22.40 -30.93 -35.68
N CYS A 38 -23.01 -31.20 -34.53
CA CYS A 38 -24.29 -31.94 -34.46
C CYS A 38 -25.51 -31.02 -34.39
N GLN A 39 -25.30 -29.70 -34.27
CA GLN A 39 -26.32 -28.65 -34.10
C GLN A 39 -27.35 -28.96 -32.99
N ARG A 40 -26.93 -29.64 -31.92
CA ARG A 40 -27.80 -30.05 -30.80
C ARG A 40 -27.07 -30.00 -29.47
N PHE A 41 -27.85 -29.86 -28.39
CA PHE A 41 -27.34 -30.07 -27.04
C PHE A 41 -27.05 -31.56 -26.82
N SER A 42 -25.87 -31.85 -26.30
CA SER A 42 -25.44 -33.20 -25.92
C SER A 42 -24.64 -33.16 -24.63
N THR A 43 -24.74 -34.22 -23.84
CA THR A 43 -23.90 -34.40 -22.66
C THR A 43 -22.48 -34.72 -23.11
N ALA A 44 -21.54 -33.84 -22.79
CA ALA A 44 -20.10 -34.05 -22.96
C ALA A 44 -19.47 -34.38 -21.60
N VAL A 45 -18.38 -35.13 -21.64
CA VAL A 45 -17.52 -35.37 -20.48
C VAL A 45 -16.27 -34.52 -20.66
N GLU A 46 -16.07 -33.55 -19.77
CA GLU A 46 -14.83 -32.77 -19.72
C GLU A 46 -13.91 -33.35 -18.64
N SER A 47 -12.66 -33.60 -19.00
CA SER A 47 -11.60 -34.03 -18.07
C SER A 47 -10.42 -33.07 -18.14
N ARG A 48 -9.86 -32.68 -17.00
CA ARG A 48 -8.68 -31.80 -16.93
C ARG A 48 -7.52 -32.53 -16.27
N ARG A 49 -6.33 -32.42 -16.86
CA ARG A 49 -5.10 -33.03 -16.30
C ARG A 49 -3.96 -32.03 -16.31
N MET A 50 -3.25 -31.95 -15.19
CA MET A 50 -2.02 -31.20 -15.10
C MET A 50 -0.89 -31.95 -15.83
N LEU A 51 -0.28 -31.30 -16.82
CA LEU A 51 0.81 -31.89 -17.63
C LEU A 51 2.20 -31.51 -17.12
N ALA A 52 2.31 -30.37 -16.45
CA ALA A 52 3.56 -29.86 -15.91
C ALA A 52 3.29 -29.06 -14.64
N LEU A 53 4.32 -28.97 -13.80
CA LEU A 53 4.27 -28.33 -12.49
C LEU A 53 4.90 -26.92 -12.56
N PRO A 54 4.20 -25.87 -12.11
CA PRO A 54 4.68 -24.48 -12.21
C PRO A 54 5.73 -24.16 -11.13
N ASP A 55 6.45 -23.05 -11.28
CA ASP A 55 7.38 -22.61 -10.23
C ASP A 55 6.69 -22.06 -8.97
N ILE A 56 5.47 -21.57 -9.15
CA ILE A 56 4.58 -21.12 -8.09
C ILE A 56 3.25 -21.83 -8.28
N LEU A 57 2.88 -22.67 -7.31
CA LEU A 57 1.58 -23.31 -7.25
C LEU A 57 0.65 -22.45 -6.40
N VAL A 58 -0.32 -21.83 -7.08
CA VAL A 58 -1.38 -21.03 -6.43
C VAL A 58 -2.62 -21.88 -6.26
N ILE A 59 -3.09 -22.03 -5.03
CA ILE A 59 -4.26 -22.84 -4.66
C ILE A 59 -5.33 -21.91 -4.10
N ASN A 60 -6.53 -21.94 -4.67
CA ASN A 60 -7.73 -21.36 -4.10
C ASN A 60 -8.38 -22.39 -3.19
N CYS A 61 -8.62 -22.03 -1.93
CA CYS A 61 -9.18 -22.92 -0.93
C CYS A 61 -10.65 -23.31 -1.20
N GLY A 62 -11.40 -22.58 -2.04
CA GLY A 62 -12.73 -23.01 -2.48
C GLY A 62 -13.73 -23.25 -1.34
N LEU A 63 -13.77 -22.37 -0.34
CA LEU A 63 -14.59 -22.51 0.88
C LEU A 63 -16.07 -22.14 0.70
N GLU A 64 -16.62 -22.25 -0.51
CA GLU A 64 -17.98 -21.82 -0.84
C GLU A 64 -19.06 -22.79 -0.35
N SER A 65 -18.70 -24.05 -0.10
CA SER A 65 -19.65 -25.08 0.34
C SER A 65 -19.53 -25.36 1.84
N ASN A 66 -20.67 -25.66 2.48
CA ASN A 66 -20.69 -26.10 3.88
C ASN A 66 -19.83 -27.36 4.13
N ALA A 67 -19.70 -28.23 3.12
CA ALA A 67 -18.83 -29.41 3.21
C ALA A 67 -17.34 -29.02 3.28
N ALA A 68 -16.91 -28.05 2.47
CA ALA A 68 -15.56 -27.51 2.53
C ALA A 68 -15.27 -26.86 3.89
N LEU A 69 -16.18 -26.00 4.36
CA LEU A 69 -16.06 -25.34 5.66
C LEU A 69 -16.00 -26.35 6.82
N ASP A 70 -16.82 -27.40 6.81
CA ASP A 70 -16.82 -28.43 7.85
C ASP A 70 -15.50 -29.23 7.89
N ILE A 71 -14.90 -29.54 6.73
CA ILE A 71 -13.57 -30.18 6.67
C ILE A 71 -12.52 -29.28 7.31
N TRP A 72 -12.46 -28.00 6.92
CA TRP A 72 -11.50 -27.06 7.48
C TRP A 72 -11.76 -26.74 8.95
N LEU A 73 -13.02 -26.72 9.40
CA LEU A 73 -13.36 -26.52 10.81
C LEU A 73 -12.84 -27.68 11.66
N ARG A 74 -13.07 -28.92 11.22
CA ARG A 74 -12.64 -30.14 11.94
C ARG A 74 -11.12 -30.32 11.97
N LYS A 75 -10.42 -29.85 10.93
CA LYS A 75 -8.99 -30.14 10.74
C LYS A 75 -8.07 -28.92 10.91
N GLY A 76 -8.56 -27.71 10.66
CA GLY A 76 -7.82 -26.43 10.77
C GLY A 76 -7.70 -25.85 12.18
N GLY A 77 -8.25 -26.55 13.19
CA GLY A 77 -8.09 -26.20 14.61
C GLY A 77 -9.32 -25.60 15.29
N GLY A 78 -10.53 -25.75 14.73
CA GLY A 78 -11.77 -25.31 15.35
C GLY A 78 -12.37 -26.32 16.34
N ILE A 79 -12.91 -25.83 17.46
CA ILE A 79 -13.74 -26.61 18.39
C ILE A 79 -15.20 -26.41 17.97
N ARG A 80 -15.96 -27.49 17.74
CA ARG A 80 -17.43 -27.41 17.67
C ARG A 80 -17.96 -27.02 19.05
N SER A 81 -18.56 -25.84 19.19
CA SER A 81 -19.53 -25.59 20.25
C SER A 81 -20.83 -26.31 19.87
N ASP A 82 -20.99 -27.56 20.29
CA ASP A 82 -22.23 -28.28 20.10
C ASP A 82 -23.36 -27.63 20.91
N GLY A 83 -24.40 -27.16 20.21
CA GLY A 83 -25.79 -27.20 20.68
C GLY A 83 -26.42 -25.91 21.24
N GLN A 84 -27.16 -25.19 20.38
CA GLN A 84 -28.61 -25.02 20.59
C GLN A 84 -29.27 -24.56 19.28
N GLY A 85 -30.18 -25.40 18.79
CA GLY A 85 -31.04 -25.10 17.65
C GLY A 85 -32.03 -23.99 18.00
N LEU A 86 -32.33 -23.19 16.98
CA LEU A 86 -33.45 -22.26 16.94
C LEU A 86 -34.75 -23.04 17.18
N SER A 87 -35.34 -22.90 18.37
CA SER A 87 -36.76 -23.15 18.59
C SER A 87 -37.30 -22.12 19.57
N ALA A 88 -38.19 -21.27 19.06
CA ALA A 88 -38.98 -20.35 19.84
C ALA A 88 -39.96 -21.13 20.74
N THR A 89 -39.91 -20.91 22.05
CA THR A 89 -41.08 -20.78 22.92
C THR A 89 -40.64 -20.19 24.25
N ALA A 90 -41.17 -19.01 24.56
CA ALA A 90 -41.09 -18.38 25.87
C ALA A 90 -41.91 -19.17 26.90
N SER A 91 -41.33 -19.44 28.08
CA SER A 91 -42.07 -19.40 29.34
C SER A 91 -41.12 -19.36 30.53
N ALA A 92 -41.45 -18.44 31.43
CA ALA A 92 -40.72 -18.06 32.63
C ALA A 92 -40.66 -19.17 33.70
N ARG A 93 -39.61 -19.13 34.52
CA ARG A 93 -39.73 -19.13 35.99
C ARG A 93 -38.46 -18.61 36.66
N ALA A 94 -38.69 -17.74 37.64
CA ALA A 94 -37.73 -16.94 38.38
C ALA A 94 -37.01 -17.71 39.49
N GLY A 95 -35.85 -17.20 39.91
CA GLY A 95 -35.19 -17.54 41.16
C GLY A 95 -33.79 -16.90 41.30
N GLN A 96 -33.74 -15.76 41.99
CA GLN A 96 -32.65 -15.21 42.85
C GLN A 96 -31.23 -15.81 42.68
N GLY A 97 -30.14 -15.10 42.45
CA GLY A 97 -29.79 -13.70 42.64
C GLY A 97 -28.29 -13.68 42.96
N ASP A 98 -27.46 -13.11 42.07
CA ASP A 98 -26.23 -12.39 42.41
C ASP A 98 -25.64 -11.77 41.13
N ASN A 99 -25.18 -10.53 41.27
CA ASN A 99 -24.96 -9.54 40.22
C ASN A 99 -23.64 -9.82 39.43
N PRO A 100 -23.60 -9.66 38.08
CA PRO A 100 -22.42 -9.91 37.28
C PRO A 100 -21.65 -8.60 37.03
N ASN A 101 -20.40 -8.51 37.50
CA ASN A 101 -19.37 -7.70 36.85
C ASN A 101 -18.01 -7.86 37.55
N ILE A 102 -17.17 -8.76 37.04
CA ILE A 102 -15.73 -8.72 37.29
C ILE A 102 -15.05 -8.69 35.93
N GLN A 103 -14.75 -7.48 35.45
CA GLN A 103 -13.81 -7.30 34.34
C GLN A 103 -12.39 -7.48 34.87
N PHE A 104 -11.70 -8.51 34.37
CA PHE A 104 -10.29 -8.76 34.69
C PHE A 104 -9.39 -7.80 33.92
N ILE A 105 -8.44 -7.17 34.63
CA ILE A 105 -7.46 -6.26 34.01
C ILE A 105 -6.25 -7.10 33.60
N ASN A 106 -5.85 -6.99 32.33
CA ASN A 106 -4.77 -7.80 31.70
C ASN A 106 -3.34 -7.39 32.16
N LYS A 107 -3.16 -7.11 33.45
CA LYS A 107 -1.88 -6.77 34.09
C LYS A 107 -1.65 -7.72 35.29
N ARG A 108 -0.41 -8.19 35.46
CA ARG A 108 -0.04 -9.07 36.58
C ARG A 108 -0.12 -8.35 37.92
N CYS A 109 -0.57 -9.06 38.96
CA CYS A 109 -0.67 -8.49 40.31
C CYS A 109 0.72 -8.15 40.87
N ARG A 110 0.87 -6.95 41.45
CA ARG A 110 2.13 -6.48 42.03
C ARG A 110 2.66 -7.35 43.17
N PHE A 111 1.78 -8.06 43.89
CA PHE A 111 2.14 -8.94 45.01
C PHE A 111 2.25 -10.43 44.63
N GLY A 112 2.09 -10.77 43.33
CA GLY A 112 2.15 -12.14 42.82
C GLY A 112 1.23 -13.10 43.58
N ASP A 113 1.66 -14.36 43.69
CA ASP A 113 0.88 -15.45 44.32
C ASP A 113 0.78 -15.36 45.86
N LYS A 114 1.39 -14.33 46.46
CA LYS A 114 1.29 -14.04 47.90
C LYS A 114 0.19 -13.02 48.22
N CYS A 115 -0.71 -12.74 47.27
CA CYS A 115 -1.81 -11.79 47.45
C CYS A 115 -2.97 -12.41 48.26
N ASN A 116 -3.17 -11.97 49.50
CA ASN A 116 -4.27 -12.47 50.37
C ASN A 116 -5.63 -11.76 50.17
N ARG A 117 -5.77 -10.90 49.15
CA ARG A 117 -7.04 -10.22 48.85
C ARG A 117 -7.94 -11.12 48.00
N ARG A 118 -9.03 -11.63 48.61
CA ARG A 118 -10.01 -12.53 47.98
C ARG A 118 -10.75 -11.96 46.76
N SER A 119 -10.69 -10.65 46.52
CA SER A 119 -11.36 -9.96 45.40
C SER A 119 -10.37 -9.19 44.49
N CYS A 120 -9.11 -9.63 44.42
CA CYS A 120 -8.09 -9.02 43.57
C CYS A 120 -8.42 -9.18 42.08
N ARG A 121 -8.37 -8.07 41.31
CA ARG A 121 -8.77 -8.01 39.89
C ARG A 121 -7.60 -8.17 38.88
N PHE A 122 -6.42 -8.56 39.36
CA PHE A 122 -5.19 -8.72 38.57
C PHE A 122 -4.75 -10.19 38.48
N LEU A 123 -4.01 -10.57 37.44
CA LEU A 123 -3.67 -11.97 37.11
C LEU A 123 -2.68 -12.60 38.12
N HIS A 124 -2.94 -13.85 38.55
CA HIS A 124 -2.08 -14.71 39.40
C HIS A 124 -1.83 -16.07 38.72
N SER A 125 -0.86 -16.85 39.20
CA SER A 125 -0.43 -18.10 38.54
C SER A 125 -1.50 -19.20 38.51
N ASP A 126 -2.39 -19.22 39.52
CA ASP A 126 -3.41 -20.27 39.67
C ASP A 126 -4.77 -19.93 39.06
N THR A 127 -4.92 -18.75 38.46
CA THR A 127 -6.06 -18.50 37.55
C THR A 127 -5.74 -19.17 36.22
N SER A 128 -6.19 -20.42 36.09
CA SER A 128 -6.17 -21.16 34.83
C SER A 128 -6.77 -20.29 33.73
N ASP A 129 -6.00 -20.14 32.65
CA ASP A 129 -6.47 -19.52 31.42
C ASP A 129 -7.71 -20.31 30.96
N PRO A 130 -8.89 -19.68 30.81
CA PRO A 130 -10.12 -20.37 30.45
C PRO A 130 -10.03 -21.10 29.10
N TYR A 131 -8.98 -20.89 28.31
CA TYR A 131 -8.71 -21.60 27.06
C TYR A 131 -7.98 -22.95 27.20
N THR A 132 -7.46 -23.31 28.38
CA THR A 132 -6.65 -24.54 28.55
C THR A 132 -7.40 -25.76 29.11
N ALA A 133 -8.64 -25.61 29.58
CA ALA A 133 -9.36 -26.67 30.30
C ALA A 133 -10.21 -27.63 29.43
N ALA A 134 -9.99 -27.69 28.11
CA ALA A 134 -10.76 -28.54 27.19
C ALA A 134 -9.91 -29.53 26.37
N ARG A 135 -8.78 -30.03 26.93
CA ARG A 135 -8.03 -31.14 26.35
C ARG A 135 -8.36 -32.45 27.06
N GLY A 136 -9.45 -33.08 26.64
CA GLY A 136 -9.63 -34.53 26.81
C GLY A 136 -8.79 -35.26 25.76
N GLU A 137 -8.02 -36.24 26.20
CA GLU A 137 -7.14 -37.08 25.36
C GLU A 137 -7.90 -37.69 24.17
N ARG A 138 -7.39 -37.47 22.96
CA ARG A 138 -7.66 -38.32 21.79
C ARG A 138 -6.38 -38.51 20.97
N GLU A 139 -6.09 -39.77 20.70
CA GLU A 139 -5.03 -40.23 19.82
C GLU A 139 -5.34 -39.83 18.36
N GLY A 140 -4.32 -39.30 17.67
CA GLY A 140 -4.34 -38.99 16.23
C GLY A 140 -4.18 -37.51 15.91
N ILE A 141 -2.95 -37.13 15.54
CA ILE A 141 -2.40 -35.76 15.32
C ILE A 141 -1.89 -35.15 16.63
N GLY A 142 -0.56 -35.18 16.81
CA GLY A 142 0.13 -34.63 17.97
C GLY A 142 -0.23 -33.16 18.18
N SER A 143 -0.43 -32.78 19.45
CA SER A 143 -0.74 -31.42 19.86
C SER A 143 0.34 -30.45 19.40
N GLY A 144 0.11 -29.77 18.26
CA GLY A 144 1.02 -28.77 17.70
C GLY A 144 1.29 -28.88 16.19
N GLN A 145 0.79 -29.91 15.51
CA GLN A 145 1.00 -30.07 14.07
C GLN A 145 -0.20 -29.49 13.29
N SER A 146 0.06 -28.53 12.39
CA SER A 146 -0.99 -27.96 11.51
C SER A 146 -1.45 -29.02 10.51
N TRP A 147 -2.76 -29.01 10.19
CA TRP A 147 -3.29 -29.82 9.08
C TRP A 147 -2.89 -29.28 7.71
N LEU A 148 -2.59 -27.98 7.60
CA LEU A 148 -2.04 -27.40 6.38
C LEU A 148 -0.54 -27.72 6.30
N PRO A 149 -0.08 -28.49 5.28
CA PRO A 149 1.31 -28.85 5.19
C PRO A 149 2.17 -27.67 4.74
N PHE A 150 3.27 -27.42 5.44
CA PHE A 150 4.24 -26.36 5.05
C PHE A 150 5.13 -26.80 3.89
N THR A 151 5.17 -28.09 3.57
CA THR A 151 5.93 -28.66 2.45
C THR A 151 5.08 -29.64 1.69
N LEU A 152 5.20 -29.63 0.36
CA LEU A 152 4.56 -30.58 -0.53
C LEU A 152 5.59 -31.15 -1.50
N ASN A 153 5.53 -32.43 -1.80
CA ASN A 153 6.18 -33.00 -2.97
C ASN A 153 5.10 -33.42 -3.98
N ILE A 154 5.23 -32.97 -5.23
CA ILE A 154 4.28 -33.30 -6.29
C ILE A 154 5.03 -33.93 -7.46
N ILE A 155 4.53 -35.07 -7.92
CA ILE A 155 5.02 -35.78 -9.10
C ILE A 155 3.90 -35.82 -10.14
N VAL A 156 4.17 -35.27 -11.31
CA VAL A 156 3.32 -35.39 -12.50
C VAL A 156 4.09 -36.22 -13.53
N ARG A 157 3.51 -37.33 -14.01
CA ARG A 157 4.12 -38.18 -15.03
C ARG A 157 3.43 -37.95 -16.37
N GLY A 158 4.23 -37.82 -17.44
CA GLY A 158 3.76 -37.58 -18.81
C GLY A 158 3.07 -38.79 -19.47
N ASP A 159 3.08 -39.95 -18.82
CA ASP A 159 2.45 -41.19 -19.27
C ASP A 159 0.92 -41.22 -19.03
N GLY A 160 0.38 -40.18 -18.41
CA GLY A 160 -1.04 -40.07 -18.11
C GLY A 160 -1.49 -40.75 -16.83
N THR A 161 -0.56 -41.20 -15.99
CA THR A 161 -0.87 -41.65 -14.62
C THR A 161 -1.31 -40.48 -13.73
N SER A 162 -2.08 -40.79 -12.68
CA SER A 162 -2.52 -39.78 -11.71
C SER A 162 -1.31 -39.13 -11.04
N PRO A 163 -1.28 -37.79 -10.87
CA PRO A 163 -0.28 -37.13 -10.06
C PRO A 163 -0.24 -37.72 -8.65
N THR A 164 0.96 -37.72 -8.07
CA THR A 164 1.20 -38.06 -6.67
C THR A 164 1.45 -36.76 -5.90
N VAL A 165 0.77 -36.59 -4.76
CA VAL A 165 0.97 -35.46 -3.85
C VAL A 165 1.33 -36.04 -2.49
N ARG A 166 2.39 -35.52 -1.87
CA ARG A 166 2.85 -35.91 -0.53
C ARG A 166 3.09 -34.67 0.32
N GLU A 167 2.82 -34.76 1.63
CA GLU A 167 3.01 -33.67 2.61
C GLU A 167 4.43 -33.62 3.19
N THR A 168 5.36 -34.33 2.57
CA THR A 168 6.77 -34.43 2.98
C THR A 168 7.69 -34.16 1.81
N GLU A 169 8.88 -33.67 2.13
CA GLU A 169 9.94 -33.50 1.14
C GLU A 169 10.50 -34.84 0.69
N ILE A 170 10.88 -34.93 -0.60
CA ILE A 170 11.60 -36.08 -1.13
C ILE A 170 12.95 -35.64 -1.65
N ASN A 171 14.00 -36.23 -1.09
CA ASN A 171 15.39 -35.84 -1.36
C ASN A 171 16.04 -36.60 -2.53
N ASN A 172 15.34 -37.58 -3.13
CA ASN A 172 15.87 -38.39 -4.23
C ASN A 172 15.67 -37.75 -5.62
N GLY A 173 15.13 -36.54 -5.69
CA GLY A 173 14.87 -35.81 -6.93
C GLY A 173 13.60 -36.25 -7.68
N ASP A 174 12.78 -37.13 -7.12
CA ASP A 174 11.49 -37.51 -7.70
C ASP A 174 10.45 -36.39 -7.46
N GLY A 175 9.94 -35.83 -8.55
CA GLY A 175 8.98 -34.72 -8.51
C GLY A 175 9.58 -33.38 -8.15
N ILE A 176 8.73 -32.48 -7.63
CA ILE A 176 9.11 -31.12 -7.25
C ILE A 176 8.69 -30.87 -5.81
N ASN A 177 9.65 -30.42 -4.99
CA ASN A 177 9.43 -29.99 -3.62
C ASN A 177 9.00 -28.52 -3.60
N TYR A 178 7.82 -28.28 -3.05
CA TYR A 178 7.27 -26.96 -2.79
C TYR A 178 7.25 -26.66 -1.30
N GLU A 179 7.36 -25.38 -0.96
CA GLU A 179 7.23 -24.86 0.39
C GLU A 179 6.16 -23.78 0.42
N LEU A 180 5.38 -23.73 1.50
CA LEU A 180 4.35 -22.73 1.71
C LEU A 180 5.00 -21.35 1.91
N ALA A 181 4.75 -20.45 0.98
CA ALA A 181 5.32 -19.10 0.97
C ALA A 181 4.34 -18.03 1.46
N ALA A 182 3.04 -18.19 1.18
CA ALA A 182 2.03 -17.26 1.67
C ALA A 182 0.64 -17.89 1.82
N ILE A 183 -0.15 -17.31 2.73
CA ILE A 183 -1.59 -17.56 2.89
C ILE A 183 -2.29 -16.20 2.84
N VAL A 184 -3.34 -16.08 2.05
CA VAL A 184 -4.28 -14.95 2.14
C VAL A 184 -5.52 -15.43 2.87
N CYS A 185 -5.89 -14.73 3.94
CA CYS A 185 -7.08 -15.04 4.73
C CYS A 185 -8.07 -13.88 4.70
N VAL A 186 -9.36 -14.21 4.74
CA VAL A 186 -10.42 -13.29 5.15
C VAL A 186 -10.62 -13.43 6.65
N ILE A 187 -10.56 -12.30 7.35
CA ILE A 187 -10.80 -12.16 8.78
C ILE A 187 -12.22 -11.63 8.97
N HIS A 188 -13.04 -12.40 9.67
CA HIS A 188 -14.40 -12.03 10.06
C HIS A 188 -14.40 -11.54 11.51
N HIS A 189 -14.83 -10.31 11.74
CA HIS A 189 -14.95 -9.73 13.08
C HIS A 189 -16.10 -8.73 13.14
N ASP A 190 -17.06 -8.94 14.04
CA ASP A 190 -18.21 -8.05 14.28
C ASP A 190 -18.94 -7.61 12.99
N SER A 191 -19.27 -8.56 12.12
CA SER A 191 -19.91 -8.32 10.80
C SER A 191 -19.07 -7.54 9.79
N ARG A 192 -17.77 -7.36 10.04
CA ARG A 192 -16.82 -6.79 9.09
C ARG A 192 -15.88 -7.88 8.60
N GLU A 193 -15.48 -7.72 7.36
CA GLU A 193 -14.48 -8.56 6.70
C GLU A 193 -13.24 -7.72 6.42
N ASN A 194 -12.08 -8.33 6.60
CA ASN A 194 -10.82 -7.75 6.15
C ASN A 194 -9.90 -8.82 5.58
N ILE A 195 -9.04 -8.46 4.64
CA ILE A 195 -8.09 -9.38 4.03
C ILE A 195 -6.73 -9.20 4.69
N VAL A 196 -6.14 -10.29 5.15
CA VAL A 196 -4.77 -10.31 5.69
C VAL A 196 -3.92 -11.30 4.92
N SER A 197 -2.64 -10.99 4.79
CA SER A 197 -1.67 -11.89 4.15
C SER A 197 -0.63 -12.35 5.15
N LEU A 198 -0.45 -13.66 5.27
CA LEU A 198 0.62 -14.30 6.03
C LEU A 198 1.71 -14.66 5.03
N ILE A 199 2.91 -14.11 5.17
CA ILE A 199 3.99 -14.26 4.19
C ILE A 199 5.25 -14.74 4.89
N ASN A 200 5.86 -15.79 4.33
CA ASN A 200 7.18 -16.25 4.71
C ASN A 200 8.23 -15.41 4.00
N VAL A 201 8.99 -14.64 4.76
CA VAL A 201 10.10 -13.83 4.25
C VAL A 201 11.38 -14.64 4.39
N GLY A 202 11.99 -14.97 3.26
CA GLY A 202 13.15 -15.86 3.19
C GLY A 202 14.41 -15.29 3.84
N ALA A 203 15.34 -16.18 4.19
CA ALA A 203 16.60 -15.89 4.88
C ALA A 203 17.40 -14.72 4.27
N GLY A 204 17.48 -14.62 2.95
CA GLY A 204 18.28 -13.59 2.29
C GLY A 204 17.88 -12.15 2.61
N TYR A 205 16.62 -11.87 2.96
CA TYR A 205 16.22 -10.54 3.45
C TYR A 205 16.77 -10.27 4.86
N HIS A 206 16.64 -11.26 5.74
CA HIS A 206 17.10 -11.17 7.13
C HIS A 206 18.62 -11.14 7.25
N GLU A 207 19.34 -11.77 6.33
CA GLU A 207 20.79 -11.66 6.24
C GLU A 207 21.21 -10.21 5.93
N ARG A 208 20.55 -9.57 4.95
CA ARG A 208 20.87 -8.19 4.55
C ARG A 208 20.59 -7.14 5.63
N HIS A 209 19.52 -7.31 6.40
CA HIS A 209 19.04 -6.27 7.34
C HIS A 209 19.28 -6.60 8.82
N HIS A 210 19.35 -7.88 9.20
CA HIS A 210 19.36 -8.31 10.60
C HIS A 210 20.46 -9.35 10.92
N SER A 211 21.32 -9.68 9.97
CA SER A 211 22.39 -10.71 10.13
C SER A 211 21.87 -12.08 10.61
N SER A 212 20.57 -12.35 10.41
CA SER A 212 19.94 -13.63 10.73
C SER A 212 19.71 -14.40 9.43
N GLY A 213 20.26 -15.61 9.32
CA GLY A 213 20.05 -16.50 8.17
C GLY A 213 18.73 -17.28 8.22
N MET A 214 17.78 -16.88 9.06
CA MET A 214 16.52 -17.59 9.25
C MET A 214 15.37 -16.89 8.53
N SER A 215 14.48 -17.67 7.95
CA SER A 215 13.21 -17.18 7.42
C SER A 215 12.24 -16.88 8.56
N HIS A 216 11.42 -15.85 8.39
CA HIS A 216 10.41 -15.45 9.37
C HIS A 216 9.05 -15.24 8.72
N TRP A 217 7.99 -15.63 9.44
CA TRP A 217 6.63 -15.36 9.03
C TRP A 217 6.17 -13.98 9.52
N TYR A 218 5.42 -13.29 8.66
CA TYR A 218 4.83 -12.00 8.93
C TYR A 218 3.35 -11.98 8.56
N VAL A 219 2.53 -11.32 9.37
CA VAL A 219 1.17 -10.91 9.00
C VAL A 219 1.21 -9.47 8.49
N PHE A 220 0.63 -9.28 7.30
CA PHE A 220 0.37 -7.99 6.67
C PHE A 220 -1.12 -7.71 6.77
N ASN A 221 -1.47 -6.64 7.47
CA ASN A 221 -2.81 -6.11 7.62
C ASN A 221 -2.78 -4.62 7.30
N ASP A 222 -3.08 -4.27 6.05
CA ASP A 222 -2.88 -2.93 5.50
C ASP A 222 -1.46 -2.39 5.72
N PHE A 223 -1.31 -1.34 6.52
CA PHE A 223 -0.05 -0.71 6.90
C PHE A 223 0.61 -1.35 8.14
N THR A 224 -0.04 -2.36 8.73
CA THR A 224 0.41 -3.02 9.95
C THR A 224 1.11 -4.32 9.60
N VAL A 225 2.39 -4.43 9.97
CA VAL A 225 3.21 -5.62 9.70
C VAL A 225 3.76 -6.15 11.03
N HIS A 226 3.48 -7.42 11.34
CA HIS A 226 3.97 -8.06 12.57
C HIS A 226 4.57 -9.43 12.29
N SER A 227 5.64 -9.79 12.99
CA SER A 227 6.18 -11.15 12.93
C SER A 227 5.29 -12.09 13.74
N ILE A 228 5.07 -13.30 13.21
CA ILE A 228 4.24 -14.35 13.80
C ILE A 228 4.97 -15.69 13.76
N LYS A 229 4.54 -16.64 14.59
CA LYS A 229 5.12 -17.99 14.62
C LYS A 229 4.52 -18.86 13.52
N GLU A 230 5.28 -19.82 13.03
CA GLU A 230 4.80 -20.83 12.07
C GLU A 230 3.55 -21.57 12.58
N SER A 231 3.50 -21.87 13.88
CA SER A 231 2.32 -22.48 14.52
C SER A 231 1.05 -21.64 14.40
N GLU A 232 1.17 -20.30 14.41
CA GLU A 232 0.04 -19.38 14.26
C GLU A 232 -0.40 -19.23 12.79
N VAL A 233 0.55 -19.41 11.86
CA VAL A 233 0.26 -19.47 10.42
C VAL A 233 -0.61 -20.68 10.12
N GLY A 234 -0.21 -21.84 10.64
CA GLY A 234 -0.94 -23.10 10.48
C GLY A 234 -2.22 -23.23 11.32
N HIS A 235 -2.50 -22.29 12.22
CA HIS A 235 -3.75 -22.23 12.98
C HIS A 235 -4.78 -21.42 12.20
N LEU A 236 -5.79 -22.10 11.64
CA LEU A 236 -6.78 -21.54 10.72
C LEU A 236 -8.20 -21.84 11.20
N PRO A 237 -8.64 -21.20 12.31
CA PRO A 237 -10.01 -21.28 12.81
C PRO A 237 -10.97 -20.59 11.82
N VAL A 238 -11.62 -21.37 10.95
CA VAL A 238 -12.45 -20.86 9.83
C VAL A 238 -13.73 -20.15 10.25
N ASP A 239 -14.07 -20.14 11.53
CA ASP A 239 -15.13 -19.31 12.09
C ASP A 239 -14.81 -17.82 12.01
N TRP A 240 -13.53 -17.44 12.09
CA TRP A 240 -13.10 -16.04 11.98
C TRP A 240 -11.89 -15.80 11.09
N LYS A 241 -11.05 -16.80 10.82
CA LYS A 241 -9.84 -16.74 9.97
C LYS A 241 -9.94 -17.76 8.85
N GLN A 242 -10.58 -17.36 7.75
CA GLN A 242 -10.82 -18.23 6.60
C GLN A 242 -9.68 -18.12 5.59
N PRO A 243 -8.95 -19.21 5.29
CA PRO A 243 -7.94 -19.20 4.25
C PRO A 243 -8.61 -19.17 2.88
N CYS A 244 -8.19 -18.24 2.02
CA CYS A 244 -8.74 -18.07 0.67
C CYS A 244 -7.74 -18.54 -0.39
N MET A 245 -6.48 -18.13 -0.28
CA MET A 245 -5.44 -18.45 -1.25
C MET A 245 -4.18 -18.95 -0.55
N LEU A 246 -3.56 -19.99 -1.11
CA LEU A 246 -2.29 -20.53 -0.67
C LEU A 246 -1.27 -20.41 -1.81
N TYR A 247 -0.07 -19.98 -1.48
CA TYR A 247 1.04 -19.86 -2.43
C TYR A 247 2.14 -20.82 -2.00
N TYR A 248 2.39 -21.82 -2.83
CA TYR A 248 3.49 -22.76 -2.67
C TYR A 248 4.56 -22.45 -3.73
N ILE A 249 5.80 -22.27 -3.30
CA ILE A 249 6.94 -21.95 -4.18
C ILE A 249 7.90 -23.13 -4.16
N ARG A 250 8.49 -23.47 -5.31
CA ARG A 250 9.50 -24.53 -5.38
C ARG A 250 10.70 -24.20 -4.49
N LYS A 251 11.18 -25.18 -3.70
CA LYS A 251 12.36 -25.01 -2.85
C LYS A 251 13.64 -24.72 -3.64
N ASP A 252 13.75 -25.24 -4.86
CA ASP A 252 14.91 -25.05 -5.74
C ASP A 252 14.86 -23.76 -6.57
N ILE A 253 13.88 -22.87 -6.35
CA ILE A 253 13.66 -21.68 -7.21
C ILE A 253 14.89 -20.76 -7.27
N ALA A 254 15.55 -20.52 -6.14
CA ALA A 254 16.73 -19.66 -6.08
C ALA A 254 17.91 -20.26 -6.85
N HIS A 255 18.09 -21.59 -6.78
CA HIS A 255 19.12 -22.28 -7.55
C HIS A 255 18.81 -22.29 -9.05
N LYS A 256 17.54 -22.54 -9.42
CA LYS A 256 17.06 -22.55 -10.80
C LYS A 256 17.29 -21.21 -11.51
N TYR A 257 17.13 -20.10 -10.79
CA TYR A 257 17.27 -18.74 -11.31
C TYR A 257 18.51 -18.02 -10.77
N LYS A 258 19.56 -18.74 -10.36
CA LYS A 258 20.78 -18.15 -9.77
C LYS A 258 21.48 -17.13 -10.69
N ASP A 259 21.38 -17.33 -12.00
CA ASP A 259 22.00 -16.48 -13.03
C ASP A 259 21.02 -15.45 -13.60
N LEU A 260 19.82 -15.33 -13.05
CA LEU A 260 18.80 -14.38 -13.50
C LEU A 260 19.23 -12.95 -13.17
N LYS A 261 19.52 -12.15 -14.21
CA LYS A 261 19.76 -10.71 -14.07
C LYS A 261 18.46 -9.95 -14.30
N VAL A 262 17.97 -9.28 -13.26
CA VAL A 262 16.84 -8.36 -13.38
C VAL A 262 17.34 -7.06 -14.00
N ILE A 263 16.81 -6.70 -15.17
CA ILE A 263 17.14 -5.46 -15.88
C ILE A 263 15.93 -4.54 -15.84
N SER A 264 16.11 -3.28 -15.43
CA SER A 264 15.04 -2.29 -15.51
C SER A 264 14.72 -2.04 -16.99
N PRO A 265 13.44 -2.12 -17.40
CA PRO A 265 13.05 -1.82 -18.78
C PRO A 265 13.06 -0.31 -19.08
N LEU A 266 13.29 0.54 -18.07
CA LEU A 266 13.27 1.99 -18.22
C LEU A 266 14.59 2.50 -18.78
N THR A 267 14.53 3.18 -19.93
CA THR A 267 15.68 3.74 -20.63
C THR A 267 15.53 5.26 -20.80
N GLU A 268 16.64 5.97 -21.02
CA GLU A 268 16.65 7.43 -21.19
C GLU A 268 15.85 7.94 -22.40
N ASP A 269 15.56 7.06 -23.36
CA ASP A 269 14.62 7.31 -24.45
C ASP A 269 13.27 7.85 -23.97
N LEU A 270 12.82 7.45 -22.78
CA LEU A 270 11.55 7.91 -22.19
C LEU A 270 11.51 9.42 -21.94
N ILE A 271 12.66 10.03 -21.65
CA ILE A 271 12.76 11.47 -21.35
C ILE A 271 13.27 12.25 -22.57
N ARG A 272 14.04 11.61 -23.47
CA ARG A 272 14.54 12.23 -24.71
C ARG A 272 13.44 12.42 -25.76
N LYS A 273 12.52 11.46 -25.87
CA LYS A 273 11.47 11.50 -26.90
C LYS A 273 10.34 12.46 -26.48
N ASP A 274 10.10 13.48 -27.29
CA ASP A 274 8.94 14.37 -27.17
C ASP A 274 7.67 13.63 -27.63
N THR A 275 7.12 12.77 -26.75
CA THR A 275 5.86 12.07 -26.97
C THR A 275 4.72 12.79 -26.25
N SER A 276 3.77 13.31 -27.03
CA SER A 276 2.51 13.86 -26.52
C SER A 276 1.32 13.15 -27.17
N ILE A 277 0.21 13.03 -26.45
CA ILE A 277 -0.98 12.26 -26.88
C ILE A 277 -1.65 12.85 -28.15
N PRO A 278 -1.97 14.16 -28.25
CA PRO A 278 -2.67 14.72 -29.40
C PRO A 278 -1.75 14.72 -30.63
N ARG A 279 -2.18 14.24 -31.80
CA ARG A 279 -1.28 14.09 -32.97
C ARG A 279 -0.88 15.40 -33.67
N ASN A 280 -1.64 16.48 -33.49
CA ASN A 280 -1.39 17.76 -34.14
C ASN A 280 -0.29 18.55 -33.40
N ALA A 281 0.95 18.41 -33.84
CA ALA A 281 2.11 19.09 -33.26
C ALA A 281 2.15 20.62 -33.53
N SER A 282 1.45 21.09 -34.57
CA SER A 282 1.58 22.45 -35.11
C SER A 282 0.94 23.57 -34.27
N ALA A 283 0.14 23.24 -33.24
CA ALA A 283 -0.56 24.20 -32.39
C ALA A 283 -0.10 24.17 -30.92
N ARG A 284 0.98 23.46 -30.61
CA ARG A 284 1.42 23.26 -29.22
C ARG A 284 2.30 24.40 -28.74
N LEU A 285 2.00 24.94 -27.56
CA LEU A 285 2.90 25.80 -26.82
C LEU A 285 3.98 24.91 -26.17
N LYS A 286 5.22 24.96 -26.67
CA LYS A 286 6.35 24.28 -26.03
C LYS A 286 6.87 25.14 -24.89
N THR A 287 6.65 24.66 -23.67
CA THR A 287 7.08 25.27 -22.40
C THR A 287 8.40 24.68 -21.89
N PHE A 288 8.90 23.63 -22.52
CA PHE A 288 10.12 22.92 -22.12
C PHE A 288 11.03 22.63 -23.31
N THR A 289 12.30 22.36 -23.01
CA THR A 289 13.33 21.94 -23.97
C THR A 289 13.73 20.50 -23.70
N PRO A 290 13.44 19.55 -24.62
CA PRO A 290 13.84 18.14 -24.47
C PRO A 290 15.34 17.97 -24.20
N LEU A 291 15.73 16.84 -23.62
CA LEU A 291 17.13 16.53 -23.36
C LEU A 291 17.90 16.34 -24.67
N LEU A 292 19.09 16.92 -24.76
CA LEU A 292 20.05 16.66 -25.85
C LEU A 292 20.71 15.30 -25.67
N ASP A 293 21.13 14.63 -26.75
CA ASP A 293 21.81 13.32 -26.72
C ASP A 293 23.06 13.30 -25.82
N SER A 294 23.72 14.44 -25.67
CA SER A 294 24.87 14.62 -24.77
C SER A 294 24.51 14.75 -23.28
N GLU A 295 23.27 15.12 -22.96
CA GLU A 295 22.80 15.27 -21.57
C GLU A 295 22.44 13.89 -21.01
N GLN A 296 23.11 13.48 -19.93
CA GLN A 296 22.85 12.24 -19.21
C GLN A 296 22.78 12.53 -17.72
N PHE A 297 21.88 11.85 -17.02
CA PHE A 297 21.76 11.96 -15.57
C PHE A 297 22.56 10.88 -14.87
N SER A 298 23.31 11.29 -13.87
CA SER A 298 24.10 10.45 -12.96
C SER A 298 23.61 10.62 -11.53
N ALA A 299 24.02 9.68 -10.66
CA ALA A 299 23.70 9.76 -9.25
C ALA A 299 24.25 11.05 -8.63
N GLY A 300 23.42 11.77 -7.89
CA GLY A 300 23.75 13.06 -7.29
C GLY A 300 23.42 14.29 -8.15
N ASP A 301 23.06 14.11 -9.42
CA ASP A 301 22.58 15.22 -10.26
C ASP A 301 21.29 15.82 -9.70
N ILE A 302 21.08 17.12 -9.89
CA ILE A 302 19.96 17.85 -9.31
C ILE A 302 18.85 18.03 -10.36
N VAL A 303 17.61 17.75 -9.97
CA VAL A 303 16.42 18.10 -10.74
C VAL A 303 15.49 18.87 -9.84
N ALA A 304 15.08 20.06 -10.28
CA ALA A 304 14.04 20.80 -9.58
C ALA A 304 12.68 20.34 -10.09
N MET A 305 11.74 20.08 -9.18
CA MET A 305 10.42 19.55 -9.51
C MET A 305 9.33 20.28 -8.74
N ASP A 306 8.21 20.44 -9.41
CA ASP A 306 6.93 20.83 -8.83
C ASP A 306 5.80 20.08 -9.55
N ALA A 307 4.67 19.90 -8.88
CA ALA A 307 3.49 19.25 -9.46
C ALA A 307 2.20 19.90 -8.99
N GLU A 308 1.24 19.98 -9.91
CA GLU A 308 -0.07 20.58 -9.68
C GLU A 308 -1.17 19.52 -9.68
N PHE A 309 -2.20 19.75 -8.88
CA PHE A 309 -3.26 18.77 -8.64
C PHE A 309 -4.65 19.35 -8.89
N VAL A 310 -5.57 18.45 -9.26
CA VAL A 310 -7.01 18.72 -9.37
C VAL A 310 -7.78 17.76 -8.47
N THR A 311 -9.01 18.14 -8.10
CA THR A 311 -9.88 17.31 -7.27
C THR A 311 -10.87 16.55 -8.15
N LEU A 312 -10.83 15.22 -8.09
CA LEU A 312 -11.74 14.34 -8.84
C LEU A 312 -13.01 14.03 -8.04
N ASN A 313 -12.93 13.98 -6.71
CA ASN A 313 -14.09 13.76 -5.83
C ASN A 313 -13.96 14.65 -4.58
N GLN A 314 -15.05 15.31 -4.19
CA GLN A 314 -15.12 16.06 -2.93
C GLN A 314 -15.25 15.12 -1.73
N GLU A 315 -14.83 15.60 -0.56
CA GLU A 315 -15.04 14.87 0.69
C GLU A 315 -16.54 14.83 1.01
N GLU A 316 -17.10 13.64 1.13
CA GLU A 316 -18.44 13.43 1.70
C GLU A 316 -18.29 12.96 3.13
N ALA A 317 -18.95 13.64 4.06
CA ALA A 317 -18.93 13.29 5.47
C ALA A 317 -20.35 13.22 6.02
N GLU A 318 -20.65 12.14 6.72
CA GLU A 318 -21.85 12.02 7.55
C GLU A 318 -21.60 12.73 8.87
N ILE A 319 -22.57 13.53 9.32
CA ILE A 319 -22.59 14.02 10.70
C ILE A 319 -23.60 13.13 11.43
N ARG A 320 -23.12 12.31 12.35
CA ARG A 320 -23.97 11.47 13.18
C ARG A 320 -24.70 12.32 14.21
N SER A 321 -25.78 11.77 14.76
CA SER A 321 -26.60 12.43 15.80
C SER A 321 -25.83 12.76 17.08
N ASP A 322 -24.67 12.14 17.32
CA ASP A 322 -23.75 12.42 18.42
C ASP A 322 -22.75 13.57 18.11
N GLY A 323 -22.87 14.21 16.95
CA GLY A 323 -21.97 15.28 16.49
C GLY A 323 -20.63 14.79 15.92
N THR A 324 -20.41 13.47 15.87
CA THR A 324 -19.21 12.91 15.23
C THR A 324 -19.32 12.99 13.72
N ARG A 325 -18.28 13.55 13.09
CA ARG A 325 -18.14 13.61 11.63
C ARG A 325 -17.42 12.35 11.17
N ALA A 326 -18.09 11.54 10.36
CA ALA A 326 -17.51 10.35 9.74
C ALA A 326 -17.38 10.58 8.24
N THR A 327 -16.15 10.57 7.73
CA THR A 327 -15.91 10.65 6.29
C THR A 327 -16.47 9.40 5.61
N ILE A 328 -17.52 9.57 4.81
CA ILE A 328 -18.10 8.51 3.96
C ILE A 328 -17.17 8.27 2.78
N ARG A 329 -16.70 9.36 2.16
CA ARG A 329 -15.80 9.32 1.00
C ARG A 329 -14.71 10.38 1.17
N PRO A 330 -13.43 9.99 1.19
CA PRO A 330 -12.33 10.96 1.28
C PRO A 330 -12.21 11.75 -0.02
N SER A 331 -11.72 12.99 0.07
CA SER A 331 -11.38 13.78 -1.12
C SER A 331 -10.30 13.07 -1.93
N GLN A 332 -10.51 12.91 -3.24
CA GLN A 332 -9.54 12.29 -4.13
C GLN A 332 -8.88 13.36 -4.99
N ARG A 333 -7.58 13.55 -4.80
CA ARG A 333 -6.75 14.42 -5.64
C ARG A 333 -6.06 13.59 -6.70
N SER A 334 -5.91 14.16 -7.89
CA SER A 334 -5.14 13.59 -8.99
C SER A 334 -4.13 14.61 -9.49
N VAL A 335 -3.01 14.11 -9.99
CA VAL A 335 -1.97 14.95 -10.60
C VAL A 335 -2.47 15.45 -11.95
N ALA A 336 -2.31 16.74 -12.19
CA ALA A 336 -2.75 17.43 -13.40
C ALA A 336 -1.59 17.96 -14.24
N ARG A 337 -0.48 18.37 -13.62
CA ARG A 337 0.72 18.83 -14.32
C ARG A 337 1.95 18.49 -13.50
N ILE A 338 3.05 18.10 -14.16
CA ILE A 338 4.34 17.84 -13.51
C ILE A 338 5.43 18.54 -14.32
N SER A 339 6.21 19.39 -13.65
CA SER A 339 7.34 20.09 -14.25
C SER A 339 8.65 19.59 -13.63
N CYS A 340 9.65 19.31 -14.47
CA CYS A 340 11.02 19.04 -14.02
C CYS A 340 12.01 19.91 -14.79
N LEU A 341 12.88 20.58 -14.04
CA LEU A 341 13.87 21.53 -14.54
C LEU A 341 15.27 21.01 -14.25
N ARG A 342 16.19 21.31 -15.17
CA ARG A 342 17.62 21.03 -14.99
C ARG A 342 18.13 21.79 -13.78
N GLY A 343 18.73 21.10 -12.82
CA GLY A 343 19.26 21.71 -11.61
C GLY A 343 20.68 22.26 -11.75
N GLN A 344 21.36 22.03 -12.87
CA GLN A 344 22.76 22.41 -13.09
C GLN A 344 23.08 22.54 -14.59
N GLY A 345 24.31 23.01 -14.87
CA GLY A 345 24.85 23.11 -16.22
C GLY A 345 24.41 24.39 -16.94
N GLN A 346 24.68 24.47 -18.25
CA GLN A 346 24.42 25.68 -19.04
C GLN A 346 22.93 26.01 -19.15
N MET A 347 22.06 24.99 -19.03
CA MET A 347 20.60 25.13 -19.08
C MET A 347 19.94 25.00 -17.70
N GLU A 348 20.66 25.34 -16.61
CA GLU A 348 20.08 25.35 -15.26
C GLU A 348 18.80 26.22 -15.22
N GLY A 349 17.74 25.68 -14.61
CA GLY A 349 16.43 26.30 -14.53
C GLY A 349 15.57 26.18 -15.80
N VAL A 350 16.03 25.48 -16.84
CA VAL A 350 15.22 25.19 -18.04
C VAL A 350 14.50 23.85 -17.87
N ALA A 351 13.18 23.85 -18.07
CA ALA A 351 12.35 22.65 -18.02
C ALA A 351 12.75 21.64 -19.11
N PHE A 352 12.79 20.36 -18.75
CA PHE A 352 12.93 19.23 -19.68
C PHE A 352 11.75 18.26 -19.62
N ILE A 353 10.92 18.35 -18.57
CA ILE A 353 9.59 17.75 -18.49
C ILE A 353 8.64 18.89 -18.11
N ASP A 354 7.54 19.02 -18.85
CA ASP A 354 6.37 19.82 -18.47
C ASP A 354 5.14 19.13 -19.04
N ASP A 355 4.74 18.05 -18.35
CA ASP A 355 3.70 17.14 -18.80
C ASP A 355 2.38 17.49 -18.11
N TYR A 356 1.34 17.81 -18.89
CA TYR A 356 -0.04 17.85 -18.42
C TYR A 356 -0.64 16.45 -18.50
N ILE A 357 -1.28 15.98 -17.43
CA ILE A 357 -1.76 14.61 -17.30
C ILE A 357 -3.18 14.51 -17.83
N ALA A 358 -3.34 13.84 -18.97
CA ALA A 358 -4.65 13.60 -19.55
C ALA A 358 -5.50 12.71 -18.63
N THR A 359 -6.76 13.12 -18.42
CA THR A 359 -7.74 12.37 -17.64
C THR A 359 -9.05 12.26 -18.40
N GLN A 360 -9.70 11.10 -18.30
CA GLN A 360 -11.09 10.90 -18.77
C GLN A 360 -12.11 11.09 -17.64
N GLU A 361 -11.64 11.09 -16.39
CA GLU A 361 -12.49 11.31 -15.22
C GLU A 361 -12.87 12.79 -15.12
N GLN A 362 -14.12 13.05 -14.76
CA GLN A 362 -14.61 14.41 -14.58
C GLN A 362 -13.90 15.08 -13.41
N VAL A 363 -13.24 16.21 -13.69
CA VAL A 363 -12.67 17.07 -12.65
C VAL A 363 -13.79 17.86 -11.99
N VAL A 364 -13.93 17.72 -10.67
CA VAL A 364 -14.93 18.44 -9.88
C VAL A 364 -14.44 19.84 -9.52
N ASP A 365 -13.15 19.98 -9.20
CA ASP A 365 -12.53 21.28 -8.94
C ASP A 365 -11.10 21.30 -9.49
N TYR A 366 -10.85 22.26 -10.40
CA TYR A 366 -9.54 22.45 -11.03
C TYR A 366 -8.55 23.16 -10.11
N LEU A 367 -9.01 23.79 -9.03
CA LEU A 367 -8.17 24.58 -8.13
C LEU A 367 -7.35 25.64 -8.87
N THR A 368 -7.87 26.24 -9.95
CA THR A 368 -7.11 27.06 -10.92
C THR A 368 -6.26 28.16 -10.29
N GLN A 369 -6.73 28.80 -9.22
CA GLN A 369 -5.95 29.80 -8.49
C GLN A 369 -4.66 29.25 -7.86
N PHE A 370 -4.67 27.95 -7.50
CA PHE A 370 -3.56 27.24 -6.87
C PHE A 370 -2.84 26.27 -7.81
N SER A 371 -3.42 25.93 -8.97
CA SER A 371 -2.87 24.94 -9.90
C SER A 371 -2.48 25.50 -11.27
N GLY A 372 -3.03 26.66 -11.63
CA GLY A 372 -2.93 27.20 -12.99
C GLY A 372 -3.63 26.38 -14.07
N ILE A 373 -4.33 25.29 -13.72
CA ILE A 373 -5.01 24.41 -14.68
C ILE A 373 -6.39 24.96 -15.02
N GLN A 374 -6.68 25.07 -16.32
CA GLN A 374 -7.97 25.52 -16.84
C GLN A 374 -8.80 24.35 -17.39
N PRO A 375 -10.15 24.47 -17.41
CA PRO A 375 -10.99 23.51 -18.09
C PRO A 375 -10.57 23.32 -19.56
N GLY A 376 -10.38 22.07 -19.98
CA GLY A 376 -9.89 21.71 -21.32
C GLY A 376 -8.39 21.48 -21.41
N ASP A 377 -7.58 21.93 -20.43
CA ASP A 377 -6.12 21.70 -20.45
C ASP A 377 -5.75 20.21 -20.37
N LEU A 378 -6.59 19.40 -19.71
CA LEU A 378 -6.38 17.97 -19.50
C LEU A 378 -7.11 17.07 -20.53
N ASP A 379 -7.81 17.69 -21.49
CA ASP A 379 -8.62 16.98 -22.48
C ASP A 379 -7.84 16.74 -23.78
N VAL A 380 -7.75 15.47 -24.18
CA VAL A 380 -6.98 15.02 -25.36
C VAL A 380 -7.46 15.65 -26.68
N THR A 381 -8.73 16.03 -26.76
CA THR A 381 -9.37 16.52 -27.99
C THR A 381 -9.22 18.02 -28.20
N VAL A 382 -9.17 18.81 -27.12
CA VAL A 382 -9.20 20.28 -27.19
C VAL A 382 -7.96 20.96 -26.61
N SER A 383 -7.14 20.25 -25.81
CA SER A 383 -6.00 20.87 -25.14
C SER A 383 -4.94 21.38 -26.13
N SER A 384 -4.40 22.56 -25.83
CA SER A 384 -3.23 23.14 -26.50
C SER A 384 -1.90 22.79 -25.80
N LYS A 385 -1.98 22.10 -24.64
CA LYS A 385 -0.85 21.78 -23.77
C LYS A 385 -0.13 20.51 -24.21
N HIS A 386 1.05 20.28 -23.66
CA HIS A 386 1.75 19.01 -23.83
C HIS A 386 1.10 17.94 -22.93
N LEU A 387 0.21 17.16 -23.53
CA LEU A 387 -0.48 16.09 -22.82
C LEU A 387 0.32 14.79 -22.81
N SER A 388 0.42 14.16 -21.63
CA SER A 388 1.00 12.85 -21.39
C SER A 388 0.04 12.00 -20.55
N THR A 389 0.35 10.71 -20.40
CA THR A 389 -0.38 9.84 -19.46
C THR A 389 0.35 9.80 -18.13
N LEU A 390 -0.39 9.62 -17.04
CA LEU A 390 0.20 9.46 -15.70
C LEU A 390 1.26 8.36 -15.68
N LYS A 391 1.00 7.23 -16.35
CA LYS A 391 1.95 6.11 -16.45
C LYS A 391 3.25 6.50 -17.15
N ALA A 392 3.18 7.20 -18.28
CA ALA A 392 4.38 7.62 -19.02
C ALA A 392 5.22 8.61 -18.22
N THR A 393 4.58 9.62 -17.62
CA THR A 393 5.28 10.60 -16.78
C THR A 393 5.84 9.97 -15.50
N TYR A 394 5.11 9.04 -14.88
CA TYR A 394 5.61 8.24 -13.77
C TYR A 394 6.87 7.45 -14.14
N GLN A 395 6.91 6.85 -15.33
CA GLN A 395 8.11 6.13 -15.80
C GLN A 395 9.31 7.06 -16.00
N LYS A 396 9.10 8.30 -16.48
CA LYS A 396 10.15 9.32 -16.55
C LYS A 396 10.70 9.65 -15.15
N LEU A 397 9.82 9.93 -14.18
CA LEU A 397 10.23 10.20 -12.80
C LEU A 397 10.92 9.01 -12.14
N ARG A 398 10.38 7.80 -12.36
CA ARG A 398 10.95 6.56 -11.82
C ARG A 398 12.36 6.31 -12.35
N LEU A 399 12.60 6.58 -13.63
CA LEU A 399 13.94 6.52 -14.21
C LEU A 399 14.90 7.47 -13.51
N LEU A 400 14.48 8.71 -13.23
CA LEU A 400 15.31 9.70 -12.51
C LEU A 400 15.63 9.21 -11.08
N VAL A 401 14.65 8.63 -10.39
CA VAL A 401 14.85 8.01 -9.06
C VAL A 401 15.87 6.87 -9.15
N ASP A 402 15.68 5.92 -10.09
CA ASP A 402 16.57 4.77 -10.27
C ASP A 402 18.02 5.21 -10.66
N LYS A 403 18.17 6.37 -11.31
CA LYS A 403 19.47 6.98 -11.66
C LYS A 403 20.17 7.67 -10.48
N GLY A 404 19.53 7.77 -9.32
CA GLY A 404 20.12 8.42 -8.15
C GLY A 404 20.06 9.95 -8.17
N VAL A 405 19.19 10.55 -8.99
CA VAL A 405 18.99 12.01 -9.06
C VAL A 405 18.42 12.54 -7.76
N ILE A 406 18.85 13.75 -7.36
CA ILE A 406 18.34 14.48 -6.21
C ILE A 406 17.25 15.46 -6.67
N PHE A 407 16.05 15.28 -6.14
CA PHE A 407 14.90 16.14 -6.37
C PHE A 407 14.90 17.32 -5.39
N VAL A 408 14.87 18.53 -5.94
CA VAL A 408 14.73 19.79 -5.20
C VAL A 408 13.32 20.34 -5.47
N GLY A 409 12.64 20.81 -4.43
CA GLY A 409 11.28 21.36 -4.57
C GLY A 409 10.78 21.96 -3.27
N HIS A 410 9.48 22.25 -3.20
CA HIS A 410 8.85 22.86 -2.03
C HIS A 410 7.58 22.11 -1.64
N GLY A 411 7.63 21.31 -0.57
CA GLY A 411 6.51 20.46 -0.14
C GLY A 411 6.44 19.12 -0.86
N LEU A 412 7.56 18.64 -1.43
CA LEU A 412 7.67 17.43 -2.26
C LEU A 412 7.05 16.17 -1.64
N LYS A 413 6.99 16.07 -0.31
CA LYS A 413 6.33 14.94 0.38
C LYS A 413 4.87 14.77 -0.06
N ASN A 414 4.14 15.87 -0.22
CA ASN A 414 2.76 15.82 -0.69
C ASN A 414 2.72 15.40 -2.16
N ASP A 415 3.61 15.96 -2.97
CA ASP A 415 3.62 15.72 -4.42
C ASP A 415 3.91 14.26 -4.73
N PHE A 416 4.96 13.70 -4.15
CA PHE A 416 5.31 12.28 -4.26
C PHE A 416 4.18 11.36 -3.78
N ARG A 417 3.44 11.75 -2.73
CA ARG A 417 2.29 10.99 -2.26
C ARG A 417 1.16 10.96 -3.29
N VAL A 418 0.82 12.10 -3.92
CA VAL A 418 -0.26 12.16 -4.93
C VAL A 418 0.18 11.52 -6.25
N ILE A 419 1.45 11.65 -6.64
CA ILE A 419 2.05 10.95 -7.79
C ILE A 419 2.15 9.43 -7.56
N ASN A 420 2.07 8.98 -6.30
CA ASN A 420 2.29 7.60 -5.87
C ASN A 420 3.71 7.09 -6.15
N LEU A 421 4.70 7.95 -5.93
CA LEU A 421 6.12 7.67 -6.12
C LEU A 421 6.83 7.72 -4.77
N VAL A 422 7.54 6.66 -4.39
CA VAL A 422 8.39 6.67 -3.19
C VAL A 422 9.80 7.03 -3.62
N VAL A 423 10.29 8.19 -3.14
CA VAL A 423 11.65 8.66 -3.38
C VAL A 423 12.46 8.49 -2.09
N PRO A 424 13.65 7.87 -2.13
CA PRO A 424 14.55 7.77 -0.98
C PRO A 424 14.87 9.14 -0.38
N GLN A 425 14.94 9.23 0.95
CA GLN A 425 15.08 10.52 1.66
C GLN A 425 16.37 11.25 1.27
N GLU A 426 17.44 10.51 0.99
CA GLU A 426 18.74 11.01 0.53
C GLU A 426 18.65 11.72 -0.83
N GLN A 427 17.66 11.38 -1.66
CA GLN A 427 17.39 11.99 -2.95
C GLN A 427 16.40 13.16 -2.86
N VAL A 428 15.94 13.57 -1.67
CA VAL A 428 14.97 14.66 -1.51
C VAL A 428 15.62 15.87 -0.82
N ARG A 429 15.51 17.04 -1.44
CA ARG A 429 15.89 18.35 -0.89
C ARG A 429 14.66 19.25 -0.89
N ASP A 430 13.85 19.10 0.15
CA ASP A 430 12.61 19.85 0.30
C ASP A 430 12.85 21.19 0.99
N THR A 431 12.74 22.28 0.23
CA THR A 431 13.00 23.64 0.71
C THR A 431 12.06 24.05 1.85
N VAL A 432 10.86 23.48 1.94
CA VAL A 432 9.96 23.76 3.08
C VAL A 432 10.56 23.28 4.39
N LEU A 433 11.30 22.17 4.36
CA LEU A 433 11.97 21.59 5.53
C LEU A 433 13.31 22.28 5.80
N LEU A 434 14.05 22.66 4.74
CA LEU A 434 15.33 23.37 4.87
C LEU A 434 15.15 24.76 5.51
N PHE A 435 14.05 25.46 5.21
CA PHE A 435 13.73 26.77 5.78
C PHE A 435 12.79 26.72 6.98
N GLN A 436 12.59 25.53 7.58
CA GLN A 436 11.76 25.37 8.77
C GLN A 436 12.60 25.31 10.05
N LEU A 437 12.32 26.20 10.99
CA LEU A 437 12.79 26.02 12.37
C LEU A 437 12.10 24.80 12.99
N ARG A 438 12.87 23.94 13.66
CA ARG A 438 12.38 22.67 14.23
C ARG A 438 11.10 22.88 15.05
N ASN A 439 10.04 22.15 14.71
CA ASN A 439 8.71 22.23 15.32
C ASN A 439 8.02 23.60 15.23
N LYS A 440 8.42 24.46 14.29
CA LYS A 440 7.72 25.71 13.96
C LYS A 440 6.90 25.58 12.67
N ARG A 441 6.12 26.61 12.36
CA ARG A 441 5.27 26.69 11.16
C ARG A 441 6.09 26.50 9.88
N MET A 442 5.59 25.71 8.93
CA MET A 442 6.09 25.63 7.56
C MET A 442 5.73 26.90 6.78
N LEU A 443 6.65 27.41 5.98
CA LEU A 443 6.53 28.68 5.28
C LEU A 443 6.19 28.43 3.80
N SER A 444 5.36 29.27 3.20
CA SER A 444 5.02 29.13 1.79
C SER A 444 6.16 29.59 0.89
N LEU A 445 6.25 28.99 -0.30
CA LEU A 445 7.21 29.36 -1.34
C LEU A 445 7.14 30.86 -1.64
N ARG A 446 5.93 31.40 -1.82
CA ARG A 446 5.68 32.83 -2.05
C ARG A 446 6.28 33.74 -0.97
N PHE A 447 6.17 33.36 0.31
CA PHE A 447 6.73 34.16 1.39
C PHE A 447 8.27 34.11 1.40
N LEU A 448 8.85 32.93 1.12
CA LEU A 448 10.29 32.75 1.03
C LEU A 448 10.89 33.50 -0.17
N ALA A 449 10.23 33.45 -1.32
CA ALA A 449 10.63 34.18 -2.53
C ALA A 449 10.66 35.69 -2.27
N TRP A 450 9.61 36.23 -1.65
CA TRP A 450 9.55 37.63 -1.27
C TRP A 450 10.64 38.01 -0.27
N HIS A 451 10.87 37.20 0.77
CA HIS A 451 11.84 37.52 1.80
C HIS A 451 13.30 37.50 1.29
N PHE A 452 13.68 36.46 0.54
CA PHE A 452 15.08 36.29 0.11
C PHE A 452 15.42 36.96 -1.22
N PHE A 453 14.44 37.14 -2.10
CA PHE A 453 14.67 37.69 -3.45
C PHE A 453 13.90 38.97 -3.73
N GLY A 454 12.96 39.38 -2.86
CA GLY A 454 12.12 40.56 -3.09
C GLY A 454 11.10 40.36 -4.22
N GLU A 455 10.83 39.12 -4.60
CA GLU A 455 9.97 38.77 -5.74
C GLU A 455 8.58 38.33 -5.28
N THR A 456 7.55 38.79 -5.99
CA THR A 456 6.16 38.38 -5.78
C THR A 456 5.76 37.36 -6.84
N ILE A 457 5.86 36.07 -6.50
CA ILE A 457 5.40 34.96 -7.34
C ILE A 457 3.94 34.58 -7.01
N GLN A 458 3.31 33.73 -7.84
CA GLN A 458 1.95 33.20 -7.60
C GLN A 458 0.91 34.33 -7.40
N SER A 459 0.98 35.37 -8.24
CA SER A 459 0.17 36.59 -8.07
C SER A 459 -1.29 36.38 -8.45
N GLU A 460 -1.56 35.70 -9.57
CA GLU A 460 -2.92 35.36 -10.04
C GLU A 460 -3.17 33.85 -10.00
N THR A 461 -2.30 33.09 -10.65
CA THR A 461 -2.31 31.62 -10.67
C THR A 461 -0.90 31.09 -10.39
N HIS A 462 -0.82 29.83 -9.98
CA HIS A 462 0.45 29.14 -9.88
C HIS A 462 0.96 28.70 -11.25
N ASP A 463 2.28 28.66 -11.41
CA ASP A 463 2.96 28.05 -12.54
C ASP A 463 4.05 27.12 -12.03
N SER A 464 3.87 25.83 -12.28
CA SER A 464 4.76 24.78 -11.80
C SER A 464 6.24 24.97 -12.24
N ILE A 465 6.49 25.58 -13.40
CA ILE A 465 7.86 25.90 -13.84
C ILE A 465 8.46 27.03 -12.99
N GLU A 466 7.72 28.14 -12.79
CA GLU A 466 8.12 29.24 -11.89
C GLU A 466 8.40 28.72 -10.47
N ASP A 467 7.53 27.87 -9.95
CA ASP A 467 7.62 27.35 -8.59
C ASP A 467 8.84 26.41 -8.41
N ALA A 468 9.04 25.45 -9.33
CA ALA A 468 10.22 24.60 -9.32
C ALA A 468 11.52 25.41 -9.45
N LYS A 469 11.54 26.44 -10.31
CA LYS A 469 12.70 27.33 -10.47
C LYS A 469 12.98 28.13 -9.20
N THR A 470 11.94 28.60 -8.53
CA THR A 470 12.07 29.34 -7.27
C THR A 470 12.56 28.44 -6.14
N ALA A 471 12.05 27.21 -6.05
CA ALA A 471 12.57 26.21 -5.12
C ALA A 471 14.04 25.88 -5.37
N LEU A 472 14.47 25.75 -6.63
CA LEU A 472 15.88 25.57 -6.98
C LEU A 472 16.74 26.74 -6.47
N ARG A 473 16.31 27.98 -6.71
CA ARG A 473 17.00 29.18 -6.22
C ARG A 473 17.07 29.24 -4.70
N LEU A 474 15.99 28.89 -4.00
CA LEU A 474 15.99 28.79 -2.54
C LEU A 474 16.96 27.73 -2.04
N TYR A 475 17.06 26.59 -2.72
CA TYR A 475 18.05 25.57 -2.38
C TYR A 475 19.48 26.08 -2.57
N ARG A 476 19.78 26.79 -3.67
CA ARG A 476 21.07 27.48 -3.85
C ARG A 476 21.34 28.49 -2.74
N LYS A 477 20.33 29.27 -2.35
CA LYS A 477 20.43 30.24 -1.24
C LYS A 477 20.71 29.56 0.09
N TYR A 478 20.07 28.42 0.36
CA TYR A 478 20.32 27.62 1.55
C TYR A 478 21.78 27.16 1.59
N LEU A 479 22.31 26.62 0.48
CA LEU A 479 23.71 26.19 0.40
C LEU A 479 24.68 27.36 0.61
N GLU A 480 24.37 28.55 0.08
CA GLU A 480 25.18 29.77 0.31
C GLU A 480 25.21 30.14 1.80
N LEU A 481 24.06 30.13 2.47
CA LEU A 481 23.95 30.44 3.90
C LEU A 481 24.62 29.38 4.78
N GLU A 482 24.51 28.11 4.41
CA GLU A 482 25.17 27.00 5.11
C GLU A 482 26.69 27.09 4.99
N GLN A 483 27.22 27.40 3.81
CA GLN A 483 28.66 27.59 3.60
C GLN A 483 29.24 28.76 4.41
N ARG A 484 28.42 29.77 4.71
CA ARG A 484 28.81 30.93 5.55
C ARG A 484 28.51 30.74 7.04
N ASP A 485 27.90 29.62 7.43
CA ASP A 485 27.40 29.36 8.79
C ASP A 485 26.37 30.42 9.28
N GLU A 486 25.61 31.01 8.35
CA GLU A 486 24.64 32.09 8.60
C GLU A 486 23.19 31.58 8.66
N ILE A 487 22.97 30.27 8.44
CA ILE A 487 21.62 29.71 8.29
C ILE A 487 20.72 29.94 9.52
N ASN A 488 21.26 29.78 10.73
CA ASN A 488 20.48 29.96 11.96
C ASN A 488 20.07 31.42 12.18
N ALA A 489 20.95 32.36 11.84
CA ALA A 489 20.66 33.79 11.91
C ALA A 489 19.57 34.17 10.90
N ALA A 490 19.73 33.73 9.64
CA ALA A 490 18.75 33.95 8.57
C ALA A 490 17.38 33.36 8.90
N LEU A 491 17.32 32.15 9.47
CA LEU A 491 16.05 31.55 9.91
C LEU A 491 15.41 32.32 11.06
N THR A 492 16.21 32.83 12.00
CA THR A 492 15.68 33.63 13.11
C THR A 492 15.04 34.91 12.58
N GLU A 493 15.76 35.64 11.71
CA GLU A 493 15.25 36.84 11.04
C GLU A 493 13.99 36.55 10.22
N LEU A 494 13.99 35.49 9.41
CA LEU A 494 12.86 35.06 8.59
C LEU A 494 11.59 34.88 9.43
N TYR A 495 11.69 34.25 10.60
CA TYR A 495 10.54 34.04 11.49
C TYR A 495 10.12 35.30 12.24
N GLU A 496 11.04 36.23 12.52
CA GLU A 496 10.71 37.55 13.09
C GLU A 496 9.97 38.42 12.07
N VAL A 497 10.47 38.49 10.84
CA VAL A 497 9.80 39.15 9.71
C VAL A 497 8.45 38.52 9.46
N GLY A 498 8.38 37.18 9.45
CA GLY A 498 7.13 36.46 9.28
C GLY A 498 6.08 36.78 10.35
N LYS A 499 6.47 36.91 11.62
CA LYS A 499 5.55 37.39 12.67
C LYS A 499 5.11 38.83 12.43
N LYS A 500 6.04 39.73 12.06
CA LYS A 500 5.77 41.15 11.80
C LYS A 500 4.74 41.34 10.68
N TYR A 501 4.83 40.54 9.62
CA TYR A 501 3.93 40.60 8.46
C TYR A 501 2.80 39.57 8.51
N ASN A 502 2.60 38.90 9.65
CA ASN A 502 1.60 37.84 9.84
C ASN A 502 1.62 36.77 8.74
N TRP A 503 2.83 36.40 8.29
CA TRP A 503 3.11 35.40 7.26
C TRP A 503 2.47 35.72 5.89
N LYS A 504 2.19 37.00 5.62
CA LYS A 504 1.65 37.48 4.35
C LYS A 504 2.65 38.39 3.64
N VAL A 505 2.72 38.26 2.33
CA VAL A 505 3.51 39.17 1.49
C VAL A 505 2.78 40.53 1.42
N PRO A 506 3.46 41.66 1.68
CA PRO A 506 2.90 43.00 1.47
C PRO A 506 2.45 43.17 0.01
N LYS A 507 1.31 43.83 -0.22
CA LYS A 507 0.90 44.18 -1.58
C LYS A 507 1.81 45.29 -2.10
N ASP A 508 2.41 45.11 -3.27
CA ASP A 508 3.20 46.13 -3.95
C ASP A 508 2.32 47.39 -4.15
N GLY A 509 2.67 48.51 -3.48
CA GLY A 509 1.95 49.78 -3.63
C GLY A 509 1.62 50.61 -2.38
N ALA A 510 2.30 50.44 -1.23
CA ALA A 510 2.20 51.39 -0.11
C ALA A 510 3.57 51.98 0.25
N GLY A 511 4.18 52.67 -0.71
CA GLY A 511 5.30 53.57 -0.43
C GLY A 511 4.80 54.86 0.22
N GLY A 512 5.27 55.12 1.45
CA GLY A 512 5.52 56.45 1.99
C GLY A 512 4.41 57.50 1.92
N GLY A 513 3.55 57.50 2.94
CA GLY A 513 2.76 58.68 3.32
C GLY A 513 2.69 58.76 4.83
N TYR A 514 3.59 59.53 5.46
CA TYR A 514 3.36 60.02 6.81
C TYR A 514 2.07 60.86 6.77
N SER A 515 0.97 60.35 7.29
CA SER A 515 -0.16 61.16 7.73
C SER A 515 -0.33 60.95 9.23
N ASN A 516 0.13 61.95 9.97
CA ASN A 516 -0.10 62.12 11.39
C ASN A 516 -1.59 62.35 11.67
N ALA A 517 -2.01 61.94 12.88
CA ALA A 517 -3.22 62.32 13.61
C ALA A 517 -4.56 61.68 13.23
N GLY A 518 -5.18 61.04 14.24
CA GLY A 518 -6.62 60.79 14.27
C GLY A 518 -7.03 59.55 15.06
N THR A 519 -6.96 59.59 16.38
CA THR A 519 -7.61 58.62 17.28
C THR A 519 -9.12 58.55 17.00
N PRO A 520 -9.73 57.38 16.73
CA PRO A 520 -11.17 57.23 16.85
C PRO A 520 -11.52 56.67 18.23
N ALA A 521 -12.39 57.40 18.91
CA ALA A 521 -12.99 57.05 20.19
C ALA A 521 -13.79 55.73 20.13
N ALA A 522 -13.86 55.07 21.29
CA ALA A 522 -14.72 53.91 21.53
C ALA A 522 -16.20 54.27 21.36
N PRO A 523 -17.05 53.37 20.82
CA PRO A 523 -18.50 53.52 20.93
C PRO A 523 -18.95 53.13 22.33
N LEU A 524 -19.66 54.06 22.97
CA LEU A 524 -20.63 53.78 24.03
C LEU A 524 -21.89 53.19 23.39
N GLU A 525 -22.52 52.30 24.17
CA GLU A 525 -23.79 51.57 23.97
C GLU A 525 -23.76 50.27 23.17
#